data_AF-A0A2L0R3X7-F1
#
_entry.id   AF-A0A2L0R3X7-F1
#
_cell.length_a   1.000
_cell.length_b   1.000
_cell.length_c   1.000
_cell.angle_alpha   90.00
_cell.angle_beta   90.00
_cell.angle_gamma   90.00
#
_symmetry.space_group_name_H-M   'P 1'
#
loop_
_entity.id
_entity.type
_entity.pdbx_description
1 polymer ?
#
loop_
_entity_poly.entity_id
_entity_poly.type
_entity_poly.pdbx_seq_one_letter_code
_entity_poly.pdbx_strand_id
1 'polypeptide(L)' 'MVESDLNAAVETVRQHAMQEGRHGILVTQHGYTRYTVAVSPDVPFGQTHERRELGQRET' A
#
# COMPACT_ATOMS: atom_id res chain seq x y z
N MET A 1 -12.11 -24.74 0.65
CA MET A 1 -12.22 -24.17 2.01
C MET A 1 -10.92 -23.42 2.36
N VAL A 2 -10.51 -22.49 1.49
CA VAL A 2 -9.29 -21.66 1.64
C VAL A 2 -9.54 -20.28 1.04
N GLU A 3 -10.33 -20.21 -0.03
CA GLU A 3 -10.76 -18.95 -0.64
C GLU A 3 -11.60 -18.05 0.29
N SER A 4 -12.44 -18.65 1.15
CA SER A 4 -13.31 -17.88 2.05
C SER A 4 -12.53 -17.19 3.18
N ASP A 5 -11.52 -17.85 3.74
CA ASP A 5 -10.66 -17.27 4.77
C ASP A 5 -9.77 -16.15 4.22
N LEU A 6 -9.26 -16.33 3.00
CA LEU A 6 -8.47 -15.30 2.33
C LEU A 6 -9.31 -14.07 2.00
N ASN A 7 -10.54 -14.28 1.54
CA ASN A 7 -11.46 -13.18 1.24
C ASN A 7 -11.81 -12.41 2.53
N ALA A 8 -12.14 -13.11 3.63
CA ALA A 8 -12.43 -12.48 4.91
C ALA A 8 -11.23 -11.69 5.49
N ALA A 9 -10.01 -12.21 5.33
CA ALA A 9 -8.79 -11.51 5.73
C ALA A 9 -8.59 -10.22 4.91
N VAL A 10 -8.78 -10.29 3.59
CA VAL A 10 -8.69 -9.14 2.68
C VAL A 10 -9.76 -8.11 2.99
N GLU A 11 -10.99 -8.53 3.29
CA GLU A 11 -12.07 -7.63 3.66
C GLU A 11 -11.79 -6.93 5.00
N THR A 12 -11.26 -7.63 5.99
CA THR A 12 -10.89 -7.02 7.29
C THR A 12 -9.81 -5.96 7.13
N VAL A 13 -8.76 -6.24 6.33
CA VAL A 13 -7.70 -5.27 6.03
C VAL A 13 -8.26 -4.08 5.24
N ARG A 14 -9.15 -4.32 4.28
CA ARG A 14 -9.80 -3.26 3.48
C ARG A 14 -10.72 -2.39 4.34
N GLN A 15 -11.48 -2.97 5.25
CA GLN A 15 -12.34 -2.24 6.18
C GLN A 15 -11.52 -1.42 7.18
N HIS A 16 -10.38 -1.93 7.65
CA HIS A 16 -9.46 -1.18 8.49
C HIS A 16 -8.83 0.01 7.74
N ALA A 17 -8.42 -0.20 6.48
CA ALA A 17 -7.95 0.87 5.60
C ALA A 17 -9.03 1.91 5.27
N MET A 18 -10.29 1.47 5.12
CA MET A 18 -11.44 2.36 4.85
C MET A 18 -11.90 3.12 6.10
N GLN A 19 -11.81 2.54 7.30
CA GLN A 19 -12.12 3.23 8.56
C GLN A 19 -11.14 4.37 8.85
N GLU A 20 -9.89 4.23 8.40
CA GLU A 20 -8.91 5.31 8.47
C GLU A 20 -9.25 6.45 7.50
N GLY A 21 -9.85 6.17 6.33
CA GLY A 21 -10.61 7.13 5.48
C GLY A 21 -9.92 8.44 5.07
N ARG A 22 -8.65 8.63 5.44
CA ARG A 22 -7.89 9.88 5.31
C ARG A 22 -6.64 9.73 4.46
N HIS A 23 -6.31 8.49 4.12
CA HIS A 23 -5.01 8.11 3.63
C HIS A 23 -5.17 7.53 2.22
N GLY A 24 -4.37 8.03 1.29
CA GLY A 24 -4.31 7.57 -0.09
C GLY A 24 -3.37 6.39 -0.25
N ILE A 25 -3.09 6.04 -1.50
CA ILE A 25 -2.26 4.88 -1.85
C ILE A 25 -0.84 5.35 -2.15
N LEU A 26 0.15 4.81 -1.45
CA LEU A 26 1.57 4.99 -1.75
C LEU A 26 2.12 3.73 -2.40
N VAL A 27 2.57 3.87 -3.64
CA VAL A 27 3.29 2.84 -4.39
C VAL A 27 4.78 3.11 -4.23
N THR A 28 5.51 2.20 -3.61
CA THR A 28 6.97 2.30 -3.44
C THR A 28 7.66 1.30 -4.37
N GLN A 29 8.49 1.80 -5.28
CA GLN A 29 9.31 0.98 -6.17
C GLN A 29 10.69 0.74 -5.53
N HIS A 30 10.92 -0.51 -5.12
CA HIS A 30 12.17 -1.01 -4.51
C HIS A 30 13.26 -1.33 -5.54
N GLY A 31 12.89 -1.46 -6.82
CA GLY A 31 13.81 -1.79 -7.90
C GLY A 31 13.06 -1.97 -9.21
N TYR A 32 13.75 -2.44 -10.26
CA TYR A 32 13.16 -2.54 -11.60
C TYR A 32 11.91 -3.44 -11.68
N THR A 33 11.78 -4.43 -10.80
CA THR A 33 10.67 -5.39 -10.82
C THR A 33 9.92 -5.51 -9.49
N ARG A 34 10.30 -4.74 -8.46
CA ARG A 34 9.75 -4.87 -7.11
C ARG A 34 9.02 -3.60 -6.70
N TYR A 35 7.74 -3.77 -6.38
CA TYR A 35 6.85 -2.70 -5.94
C TYR A 35 6.11 -3.14 -4.68
N THR A 36 5.91 -2.21 -3.76
CA THR A 36 5.05 -2.37 -2.59
C THR A 36 3.98 -1.31 -2.62
N VAL A 37 2.74 -1.71 -2.32
CA VAL A 37 1.58 -0.82 -2.30
C VAL A 37 1.04 -0.80 -0.88
N ALA A 38 0.97 0.37 -0.27
CA ALA A 38 0.47 0.56 1.08
C ALA A 38 -0.44 1.79 1.17
N VAL A 39 -1.37 1.77 2.12
CA VAL A 39 -2.13 2.97 2.48
C VAL A 39 -1.23 3.85 3.32
N SER A 40 -1.08 5.13 2.94
CA SER A 40 -0.14 6.04 3.59
C SER A 40 -0.81 7.36 3.99
N PRO A 41 -0.61 7.83 5.22
CA PRO A 41 -1.13 9.12 5.67
C PRO A 41 -0.46 10.33 4.99
N ASP A 42 0.66 10.09 4.32
CA ASP A 42 1.37 11.08 3.51
C ASP A 42 0.67 11.34 2.17
N VAL A 43 -0.26 10.46 1.76
CA VAL A 43 -1.01 10.59 0.51
C VAL A 43 -2.43 11.05 0.84
N PRO A 44 -2.94 12.11 0.20
CA PRO A 44 -4.32 12.52 0.37
C PRO A 44 -5.29 11.42 -0.04
N PHE A 45 -6.40 11.29 0.67
CA PHE A 45 -7.47 10.36 0.30
C PHE A 45 -7.90 10.56 -1.16
N GLY A 46 -8.08 9.45 -1.89
CA GLY A 46 -8.43 9.45 -3.32
C GLY A 46 -7.25 9.73 -4.26
N GLN A 47 -6.04 9.93 -3.75
CA GLN A 47 -4.83 10.05 -4.56
C GLN A 47 -3.95 8.79 -4.47
N THR A 48 -3.20 8.58 -5.55
CA THR A 48 -2.14 7.56 -5.61
C THR A 48 -0.83 8.24 -5.92
N HIS A 49 0.17 8.04 -5.07
CA HIS A 49 1.51 8.60 -5.25
C HIS A 49 2.51 7.47 -5.47
N GLU A 50 3.48 7.73 -6.34
CA GLU A 50 4.56 6.79 -6.65
C GLU A 50 5.88 7.33 -6.10
N ARG A 51 6.55 6.52 -5.28
CA ARG A 51 7.87 6.82 -4.71
C ARG A 51 8.87 5.79 -5.21
N ARG A 52 9.97 6.25 -5.78
CA ARG A 52 11.12 5.38 -6.07
C ARG A 52 12.10 5.49 -4.90
N GLU A 53 12.31 4.40 -4.19
CA GLU A 53 13.48 4.27 -3.34
C GLU A 53 14.67 3.97 -4.26
N LEU A 54 15.22 5.03 -4.85
CA LEU A 54 16.58 4.96 -5.35
C LEU A 54 17.43 4.61 -4.14
N GLY A 55 17.82 3.33 -4.06
CA GLY A 55 18.68 2.81 -3.01
C GLY A 55 19.76 3.84 -2.73
N GLN A 56 19.75 4.34 -1.50
CA GLN A 56 20.72 5.30 -1.02
C GLN A 56 22.08 4.68 -1.36
N ARG A 57 22.81 5.33 -2.26
CA ARG A 57 24.18 4.93 -2.59
C ARG A 57 24.99 5.20 -1.33
N GLU A 58 25.04 4.22 -0.45
CA GLU A 58 25.99 4.21 0.65
C GLU A 58 27.38 3.83 0.07
N THR A 59 28.35 4.61 0.50
CA THR A 59 29.72 4.80 0.01
C THR A 59 30.59 3.56 0.07
#